data_AF-A0A6J4EEQ2-F1
#
_entry.id   AF-A0A6J4EEQ2-F1
#
_cell.length_a   1.000
_cell.length_b   1.000
_cell.length_c   1.000
_cell.angle_alpha   90.00
_cell.angle_beta   90.00
_cell.angle_gamma   90.00
#
_symmetry.space_group_name_H-M   'P 1'
#
loop_
_entity.id
_entity.type
_entity.pdbx_description
1 polymer ?
#
loop_
_entity_poly.entity_id
_entity_poly.type
_entity_poly.pdbx_seq_one_letter_code
_entity_poly.pdbx_strand_id
1 'polypeptide(L)'
;MSKFFIGTAFSAFVIGVVARVFFHTANITLPFSLGWIDFAIVIAAAACLGLSAYSLILKKYPDTREMLPLFSVIVCLVIISSYVVLRYQEAYQTSLSILVTGVFVGMGWWIQSITNAAGARRTHTLNIIMSSRTSAEYQAQSRNMNKAFRAAAMAPELAEWRVDPNKDEFKDMDVPDDLREAIDGSVYILNYYEFLAQGINFRDLDDCLLRECFSSILEGLERRNFHLIVEAQKADQRAYEGLIRLTKEWCGESVVEKYRANPANAPIGPIFPPKDEMQKILTAKAKPAATVTPIHQPLKAADDSGDQAHT
;
A
#
# COMPACT_ATOMS: atom_id res chain seq x y z
N MET A 1 -18.08 10.83 18.92
CA MET A 1 -17.64 12.04 19.66
C MET A 1 -18.27 13.34 19.14
N SER A 2 -18.24 13.65 17.83
CA SER A 2 -18.76 14.94 17.30
C SER A 2 -20.24 15.24 17.61
N LYS A 3 -21.12 14.24 17.54
CA LYS A 3 -22.57 14.42 17.81
C LYS A 3 -22.87 14.85 19.25
N PHE A 4 -22.06 14.43 20.22
CA PHE A 4 -22.22 14.82 21.62
C PHE A 4 -21.88 16.30 21.81
N PHE A 5 -20.74 16.75 21.27
CA PHE A 5 -20.34 18.16 21.34
C PHE A 5 -21.30 19.10 20.61
N ILE A 6 -21.85 18.68 19.46
CA ILE A 6 -22.90 19.44 18.76
C ILE A 6 -24.14 19.56 19.64
N GLY A 7 -24.57 18.46 20.27
CA GLY A 7 -25.70 18.46 21.20
C GLY A 7 -25.47 19.38 22.40
N THR A 8 -24.30 19.33 23.03
CA THR A 8 -23.95 20.20 24.16
C THR A 8 -23.92 21.68 23.77
N ALA A 9 -23.33 22.02 22.63
CA ALA A 9 -23.29 23.40 22.14
C ALA A 9 -24.71 23.92 21.81
N PHE A 10 -25.55 23.08 21.21
CA PHE A 10 -26.94 23.41 20.94
C PHE A 10 -27.76 23.60 22.22
N SER A 11 -27.61 22.71 23.21
CA SER A 11 -28.27 22.86 24.51
C SER A 11 -27.81 24.14 25.24
N ALA A 12 -26.51 24.45 25.23
CA ALA A 12 -25.98 25.69 25.81
C ALA A 12 -26.55 26.94 25.12
N PHE A 13 -26.69 26.91 23.79
CA PHE A 13 -27.33 27.98 23.03
C PHE A 13 -28.80 28.18 23.45
N VAL A 14 -29.59 27.11 23.49
CA VAL A 14 -31.01 27.17 23.88
C VAL A 14 -31.16 27.68 25.32
N ILE A 15 -30.37 27.17 26.26
CA ILE A 15 -30.38 27.61 27.66
C ILE A 15 -30.02 29.10 27.76
N GLY A 16 -29.02 29.55 27.02
CA GLY A 16 -28.63 30.96 26.98
C GLY A 16 -29.76 31.87 26.48
N VAL A 17 -30.43 31.49 25.38
CA VAL A 17 -31.57 32.24 24.82
C VAL A 17 -32.74 32.28 25.81
N VAL A 18 -33.10 31.15 26.40
CA VAL A 18 -34.18 31.08 27.41
C VAL A 18 -33.85 31.93 28.64
N ALA A 19 -32.62 31.85 29.15
CA ALA A 19 -32.17 32.67 30.26
C ALA A 19 -32.26 34.17 29.89
N ARG A 20 -31.84 34.55 28.68
CA ARG A 20 -31.91 35.94 28.22
C ARG A 20 -33.34 36.46 28.16
N VAL A 21 -34.27 35.68 27.61
CA VAL A 21 -35.69 36.03 27.55
C VAL A 21 -36.26 36.16 28.95
N PHE A 22 -35.96 35.22 29.85
CA PHE A 22 -36.44 35.23 31.23
C PHE A 22 -35.97 36.46 32.01
N PHE A 23 -34.68 36.80 31.96
CA PHE A 23 -34.16 37.98 32.66
C PHE A 23 -34.70 39.30 32.09
N HIS A 24 -35.01 39.33 30.79
CA HIS A 24 -35.60 40.51 30.16
C HIS A 24 -37.08 40.69 30.53
N THR A 25 -37.87 39.61 30.57
CA THR A 25 -39.30 39.68 30.91
C THR A 25 -39.56 39.83 32.41
N ALA A 26 -38.69 39.26 33.25
CA ALA A 26 -38.84 39.31 34.70
C ALA A 26 -38.30 40.61 35.35
N ASN A 27 -37.66 41.52 34.58
CA ASN A 27 -37.06 42.77 35.08
C ASN A 27 -36.13 42.58 36.30
N ILE A 28 -35.45 41.43 36.38
CA ILE A 28 -34.53 41.12 37.47
C ILE A 28 -33.18 41.80 37.20
N THR A 29 -32.71 42.63 38.13
CA THR A 29 -31.40 43.26 38.06
C THR A 29 -30.30 42.26 38.45
N LEU A 30 -29.50 41.85 37.48
CA LEU A 30 -28.35 40.96 37.71
C LEU A 30 -27.12 41.77 38.20
N PRO A 31 -26.21 41.14 38.96
CA PRO A 31 -24.96 41.78 39.41
C PRO A 31 -23.93 41.98 38.29
N PHE A 32 -24.21 41.54 37.05
CA PHE A 32 -23.34 41.66 35.88
C PHE A 32 -24.12 42.12 34.64
N SER A 33 -23.40 42.67 33.66
CA SER A 33 -23.99 43.15 32.42
C SER A 33 -24.60 42.01 31.61
N LEU A 34 -25.85 42.23 31.18
CA LEU A 34 -26.61 41.41 30.24
C LEU A 34 -25.84 41.09 28.93
N GLY A 35 -24.85 41.91 28.55
CA GLY A 35 -23.97 41.66 27.40
C GLY A 35 -23.08 40.42 27.51
N TRP A 36 -22.76 39.95 28.73
CA TRP A 36 -22.02 38.69 28.92
C TRP A 36 -22.85 37.47 28.54
N ILE A 37 -24.18 37.52 28.76
CA ILE A 37 -25.11 36.47 28.34
C ILE A 37 -25.18 36.43 26.81
N ASP A 38 -25.28 37.61 26.18
CA ASP A 38 -25.34 37.71 24.71
C ASP A 38 -24.05 37.18 24.07
N PHE A 39 -22.89 37.48 24.66
CA PHE A 39 -21.60 36.95 24.22
C PHE A 39 -21.51 35.41 24.38
N ALA A 40 -21.99 34.87 25.50
CA ALA A 40 -22.02 33.43 25.73
C ALA A 40 -22.95 32.70 24.73
N ILE A 41 -24.10 33.28 24.40
CA ILE A 41 -25.03 32.78 23.37
C ILE A 41 -24.31 32.72 22.01
N VAL A 42 -23.58 33.77 21.64
CA VAL A 42 -22.87 33.85 20.36
C VAL A 42 -21.75 32.82 20.28
N ILE A 43 -20.99 32.60 21.35
CA ILE A 43 -19.96 31.54 21.39
C ILE A 43 -20.61 30.16 21.20
N ALA A 44 -21.71 29.90 21.91
CA ALA A 44 -22.43 28.63 21.79
C ALA A 44 -22.99 28.43 20.37
N ALA A 45 -23.55 29.49 19.76
CA ALA A 45 -24.02 29.48 18.38
C ALA A 45 -22.89 29.24 17.37
N ALA A 46 -21.76 29.93 17.53
CA ALA A 46 -20.59 29.80 16.69
C ALA A 46 -20.03 28.37 16.75
N ALA A 47 -19.89 27.81 17.96
CA ALA A 47 -19.45 26.43 18.15
C ALA A 47 -20.43 25.42 17.53
N CYS A 48 -21.74 25.63 17.69
CA CYS A 48 -22.75 24.77 17.10
C CYS A 48 -22.68 24.79 15.56
N LEU A 49 -22.60 25.97 14.95
CA LEU A 49 -22.50 26.13 13.49
C LEU A 49 -21.19 25.56 12.94
N GLY A 50 -20.05 25.87 13.57
CA GLY A 50 -18.74 25.35 13.16
C GLY A 50 -18.67 23.82 13.22
N LEU A 51 -19.13 23.21 14.32
CA LEU A 51 -19.15 21.76 14.48
C LEU A 51 -20.16 21.08 13.54
N SER A 52 -21.29 21.73 13.25
CA SER A 52 -22.28 21.22 12.30
C SER A 52 -21.73 21.24 10.87
N ALA A 53 -21.15 22.36 10.44
CA ALA A 53 -20.50 22.50 9.14
C ALA A 53 -19.34 21.51 8.99
N TYR A 54 -18.49 21.35 10.02
CA TYR A 54 -17.45 20.33 10.07
C TYR A 54 -18.02 18.93 9.80
N SER A 55 -19.12 18.55 10.46
CA SER A 55 -19.70 17.22 10.28
C SER A 55 -20.30 16.99 8.90
N LEU A 56 -20.91 18.02 8.31
CA LEU A 56 -21.50 17.96 6.96
C LEU A 56 -20.43 17.87 5.88
N ILE A 57 -19.38 18.69 5.97
CA ILE A 57 -18.28 18.70 5.01
C ILE A 57 -17.51 17.39 5.10
N LEU A 58 -17.22 16.90 6.31
CA LEU A 58 -16.52 15.63 6.49
C LEU A 58 -17.30 14.45 5.89
N LYS A 59 -18.63 14.47 6.03
CA LYS A 59 -19.49 13.42 5.46
C LYS A 59 -19.49 13.45 3.92
N LYS A 60 -19.45 14.64 3.32
CA LYS A 60 -19.50 14.81 1.86
C LYS A 60 -18.13 14.68 1.19
N TYR A 61 -17.08 15.12 1.86
CA TYR A 61 -15.70 15.18 1.37
C TYR A 61 -14.75 14.60 2.42
N PRO A 62 -14.64 13.27 2.52
CA PRO A 62 -13.82 12.61 3.54
C PRO A 62 -12.33 12.98 3.44
N ASP A 63 -11.86 13.31 2.24
CA ASP A 63 -10.49 13.73 1.94
C ASP A 63 -10.07 15.05 2.63
N THR A 64 -11.02 15.81 3.17
CA THR A 64 -10.74 17.11 3.84
C THR A 64 -10.37 16.98 5.33
N ARG A 65 -10.43 15.77 5.90
CA ARG A 65 -10.35 15.50 7.35
C ARG A 65 -9.16 16.14 8.07
N GLU A 66 -7.99 16.18 7.45
CA GLU A 66 -6.73 16.60 8.08
C GLU A 66 -6.73 18.10 8.44
N MET A 67 -7.29 18.94 7.55
CA MET A 67 -7.24 20.40 7.67
C MET A 67 -8.59 21.03 8.05
N LEU A 68 -9.69 20.26 7.98
CA LEU A 68 -11.03 20.72 8.34
C LEU A 68 -11.17 21.27 9.78
N PRO A 69 -10.46 20.76 10.81
CA PRO A 69 -10.50 21.34 12.16
C PRO A 69 -10.03 22.80 12.19
N LEU A 70 -8.98 23.15 11.44
CA LEU A 70 -8.47 24.52 11.33
C LEU A 70 -9.55 25.46 10.78
N PHE A 71 -10.25 25.05 9.72
CA PHE A 71 -11.32 25.85 9.12
C PHE A 71 -12.51 26.04 10.05
N SER A 72 -12.90 25.01 10.80
CA SER A 72 -13.95 25.14 11.81
C SER A 72 -13.60 26.21 12.86
N VAL A 73 -12.34 26.25 13.31
CA VAL A 73 -11.85 27.28 14.24
C VAL A 73 -11.89 28.67 13.59
N ILE A 74 -11.42 28.81 12.34
CA ILE A 74 -11.44 30.08 11.62
C ILE A 74 -12.88 30.61 11.49
N VAL A 75 -13.83 29.77 11.12
CA VAL A 75 -15.26 30.15 11.01
C VAL A 75 -15.80 30.60 12.37
N CYS A 76 -15.48 29.88 13.45
CA CYS A 76 -15.88 30.29 14.80
C CYS A 76 -15.30 31.67 15.17
N LEU A 77 -14.03 31.93 14.87
CA LEU A 77 -13.38 33.22 15.12
C LEU A 77 -14.03 34.34 14.30
N VAL A 78 -14.36 34.08 13.03
CA VAL A 78 -15.07 35.04 12.18
C VAL A 78 -16.43 35.38 12.76
N ILE A 79 -17.20 34.41 13.26
CA ILE A 79 -18.52 34.66 13.87
C ILE A 79 -18.38 35.48 15.15
N ILE A 80 -17.41 35.15 16.02
CA ILE A 80 -17.17 35.89 17.28
C ILE A 80 -16.72 37.32 16.98
N SER A 81 -15.76 37.50 16.06
CA SER A 81 -15.29 38.84 15.65
C SER A 81 -16.41 39.67 15.02
N SER A 82 -17.29 39.05 14.23
CA SER A 82 -18.45 39.71 13.65
C SER A 82 -19.38 40.28 14.73
N TYR A 83 -19.64 39.51 15.79
CA TYR A 83 -20.45 39.98 16.91
C TYR A 83 -19.82 41.16 17.64
N VAL A 84 -18.51 41.09 17.94
CA VAL A 84 -17.81 42.15 18.66
C VAL A 84 -17.82 43.46 17.87
N VAL A 85 -17.53 43.40 16.57
CA VAL A 85 -17.50 44.58 15.69
C VAL A 85 -18.90 45.19 15.57
N LEU A 86 -19.92 44.38 15.27
CA LEU A 86 -21.29 44.89 15.11
C LEU A 86 -21.89 45.45 16.39
N ARG A 87 -21.46 44.97 17.57
CA ARG A 87 -22.02 45.41 18.86
C ARG A 87 -21.31 46.62 19.47
N TYR A 88 -19.99 46.71 19.30
CA TYR A 88 -19.18 47.68 20.04
C TYR A 88 -18.45 48.68 19.14
N GLN A 89 -18.28 48.41 17.85
CA GLN A 89 -17.39 49.16 16.97
C GLN A 89 -17.93 49.21 15.52
N GLU A 90 -19.09 49.85 15.34
CA GLU A 90 -19.79 49.92 14.04
C GLU A 90 -18.94 50.53 12.90
N ALA A 91 -17.96 51.38 13.23
CA ALA A 91 -17.05 52.00 12.27
C ALA A 91 -16.25 50.98 11.43
N TYR A 92 -16.08 49.74 11.90
CA TYR A 92 -15.33 48.69 11.19
C TYR A 92 -16.22 47.73 10.39
N GLN A 93 -17.52 47.99 10.24
CA GLN A 93 -18.45 47.09 9.54
C GLN A 93 -18.04 46.76 8.10
N THR A 94 -17.54 47.75 7.34
CA THR A 94 -17.05 47.52 5.97
C THR A 94 -15.83 46.60 5.95
N SER A 95 -14.90 46.80 6.89
CA SER A 95 -13.69 45.97 7.01
C SER A 95 -14.04 44.53 7.38
N LEU A 96 -15.02 44.35 8.28
CA LEU A 96 -15.56 43.04 8.65
C LEU A 96 -16.16 42.32 7.43
N SER A 97 -16.96 43.01 6.63
CA SER A 97 -17.56 42.42 5.43
C SER A 97 -16.49 41.90 4.47
N ILE A 98 -15.41 42.67 4.26
CA ILE A 98 -14.30 42.27 3.38
C ILE A 98 -13.60 41.02 3.95
N LEU A 99 -13.33 40.99 5.26
CA LEU A 99 -12.73 39.82 5.93
C LEU A 99 -13.58 38.56 5.73
N VAL A 100 -14.89 38.66 6.02
CA VAL A 100 -15.83 37.54 5.91
C VAL A 100 -15.85 37.01 4.47
N THR A 101 -15.99 37.90 3.48
CA THR A 101 -15.98 37.51 2.07
C THR A 101 -14.67 36.82 1.68
N GLY A 102 -13.52 37.36 2.09
CA GLY A 102 -12.21 36.76 1.80
C GLY A 102 -12.06 35.35 2.37
N VAL A 103 -12.53 35.13 3.61
CA VAL A 103 -12.50 33.81 4.26
C VAL A 103 -13.37 32.80 3.49
N PHE A 104 -14.60 33.17 3.10
CA PHE A 104 -15.48 32.27 2.34
C PHE A 104 -14.95 31.94 0.95
N VAL A 105 -14.39 32.92 0.23
CA VAL A 105 -13.76 32.68 -1.08
C VAL A 105 -12.55 31.76 -0.95
N GLY A 106 -11.67 32.02 0.03
CA GLY A 106 -10.49 31.18 0.29
C GLY A 106 -10.87 29.74 0.64
N MET A 107 -11.89 29.54 1.48
CA MET A 107 -12.42 28.21 1.79
C MET A 107 -12.95 27.48 0.55
N GLY A 108 -13.67 28.19 -0.33
CA GLY A 108 -14.18 27.62 -1.58
C GLY A 108 -13.06 27.07 -2.48
N TRP A 109 -12.02 27.86 -2.69
CA TRP A 109 -10.85 27.45 -3.49
C TRP A 109 -10.10 26.29 -2.86
N TRP A 110 -9.98 26.29 -1.54
CA TRP A 110 -9.32 25.22 -0.81
C TRP A 110 -10.08 23.88 -0.93
N ILE A 111 -11.39 23.86 -0.70
CA ILE A 111 -12.22 22.65 -0.86
C ILE A 111 -12.12 22.15 -2.30
N GLN A 112 -12.18 23.05 -3.28
CA GLN A 112 -12.03 22.72 -4.68
C GLN A 112 -10.67 22.10 -4.98
N SER A 113 -9.58 22.68 -4.47
CA SER A 113 -8.21 22.18 -4.67
C SER A 113 -8.05 20.76 -4.14
N ILE A 114 -8.54 20.47 -2.93
CA ILE A 114 -8.48 19.12 -2.36
C ILE A 114 -9.34 18.13 -3.15
N THR A 115 -10.56 18.53 -3.51
CA THR A 115 -11.46 17.66 -4.30
C THR A 115 -10.84 17.33 -5.66
N ASN A 116 -10.21 18.31 -6.30
CA ASN A 116 -9.49 18.13 -7.55
C ASN A 116 -8.28 17.20 -7.37
N ALA A 117 -7.49 17.38 -6.30
CA ALA A 117 -6.36 16.51 -6.01
C ALA A 117 -6.80 15.06 -5.75
N ALA A 118 -7.87 14.86 -4.99
CA ALA A 118 -8.45 13.54 -4.75
C ALA A 118 -9.00 12.92 -6.04
N GLY A 119 -9.68 13.71 -6.88
CA GLY A 119 -10.14 13.28 -8.20
C GLY A 119 -8.98 12.86 -9.11
N ALA A 120 -7.92 13.66 -9.16
CA ALA A 120 -6.71 13.38 -9.95
C ALA A 120 -6.05 12.06 -9.52
N ARG A 121 -5.90 11.81 -8.21
CA ARG A 121 -5.38 10.54 -7.69
C ARG A 121 -6.24 9.35 -8.12
N ARG A 122 -7.57 9.46 -8.02
CA ARG A 122 -8.50 8.40 -8.45
C ARG A 122 -8.38 8.13 -9.95
N THR A 123 -8.35 9.17 -10.78
CA THR A 123 -8.17 9.03 -12.23
C THR A 123 -6.82 8.40 -12.58
N HIS A 124 -5.74 8.85 -11.95
CA HIS A 124 -4.41 8.27 -12.15
C HIS A 124 -4.37 6.78 -11.76
N THR A 125 -4.97 6.44 -10.61
CA THR A 125 -5.09 5.06 -10.13
C THR A 125 -5.90 4.19 -11.09
N LEU A 126 -7.04 4.68 -11.58
CA LEU A 126 -7.85 3.99 -12.57
C LEU A 126 -7.07 3.74 -13.87
N ASN A 127 -6.29 4.72 -14.33
CA ASN A 127 -5.45 4.55 -15.50
C ASN A 127 -4.42 3.43 -15.29
N ILE A 128 -3.76 3.38 -14.13
CA ILE A 128 -2.83 2.29 -13.80
C ILE A 128 -3.51 0.92 -13.79
N ILE A 129 -4.70 0.82 -13.19
CA ILE A 129 -5.48 -0.43 -13.17
C ILE A 129 -5.87 -0.85 -14.59
N MET A 130 -6.28 0.10 -15.43
CA MET A 130 -6.63 -0.18 -16.82
C MET A 130 -5.39 -0.59 -17.63
N SER A 131 -4.26 0.10 -17.45
CA SER A 131 -3.00 -0.21 -18.12
C SER A 131 -2.46 -1.58 -17.73
N SER A 132 -2.59 -2.03 -16.47
CA SER A 132 -2.16 -3.38 -16.10
C SER A 132 -3.06 -4.47 -16.72
N ARG A 133 -4.34 -4.17 -16.95
CA ARG A 133 -5.26 -5.08 -17.64
C ARG A 133 -5.04 -5.16 -19.15
N THR A 134 -4.62 -4.06 -19.78
CA THR A 134 -4.46 -4.00 -21.25
C THR A 134 -3.02 -4.14 -21.74
N SER A 135 -2.01 -3.97 -20.86
CA SER A 135 -0.59 -4.13 -21.22
C SER A 135 -0.29 -5.59 -21.60
N ALA A 136 0.17 -5.79 -22.84
CA ALA A 136 0.56 -7.11 -23.33
C ALA A 136 1.73 -7.70 -22.52
N GLU A 137 2.68 -6.85 -22.12
CA GLU A 137 3.86 -7.18 -21.33
C GLU A 137 3.47 -7.65 -19.93
N TYR A 138 2.64 -6.88 -19.22
CA TYR A 138 2.15 -7.28 -17.89
C TYR A 138 1.42 -8.62 -17.96
N GLN A 139 0.54 -8.78 -18.96
CA GLN A 139 -0.21 -10.02 -19.14
C GLN A 139 0.70 -11.20 -19.55
N ALA A 140 1.75 -10.96 -20.32
CA ALA A 140 2.74 -11.98 -20.67
C ALA A 140 3.54 -12.43 -19.44
N GLN A 141 4.07 -11.49 -18.66
CA GLN A 141 4.83 -11.80 -17.44
C GLN A 141 3.97 -12.49 -16.38
N SER A 142 2.72 -12.03 -16.22
CA SER A 142 1.74 -12.69 -15.34
C SER A 142 1.42 -14.12 -15.81
N ARG A 143 1.27 -14.36 -17.11
CA ARG A 143 1.08 -15.72 -17.65
C ARG A 143 2.32 -16.58 -17.42
N ASN A 144 3.52 -16.06 -17.66
CA ASN A 144 4.77 -16.78 -17.46
C ASN A 144 4.94 -17.21 -15.99
N MET A 145 4.75 -16.28 -15.05
CA MET A 145 4.72 -16.60 -13.61
C MET A 145 3.69 -17.69 -13.29
N ASN A 146 2.44 -17.52 -13.78
CA ASN A 146 1.36 -18.45 -13.47
C ASN A 146 1.50 -19.82 -14.15
N LYS A 147 2.37 -20.02 -15.17
CA LYS A 147 2.60 -21.36 -15.74
C LYS A 147 3.22 -22.30 -14.70
N ALA A 148 4.21 -21.82 -13.95
CA ALA A 148 4.94 -22.62 -12.97
C ALA A 148 4.37 -22.46 -11.54
N PHE A 149 4.02 -21.24 -11.14
CA PHE A 149 3.76 -20.92 -9.73
C PHE A 149 2.28 -20.64 -9.43
N ARG A 150 1.32 -21.10 -10.24
CA ARG A 150 -0.12 -20.75 -10.04
C ARG A 150 -0.63 -21.06 -8.63
N ALA A 151 -0.34 -22.27 -8.16
CA ALA A 151 -0.80 -22.80 -6.88
C ALA A 151 0.34 -23.28 -5.98
N ALA A 152 1.58 -23.09 -6.42
CA ALA A 152 2.78 -23.55 -5.75
C ALA A 152 3.72 -22.38 -5.47
N ALA A 153 4.44 -22.45 -4.37
CA ALA A 153 5.51 -21.53 -4.05
C ALA A 153 6.81 -21.91 -4.77
N MET A 154 7.62 -20.92 -5.09
CA MET A 154 8.94 -21.11 -5.68
C MET A 154 9.86 -21.84 -4.71
N ALA A 155 10.62 -22.82 -5.19
CA ALA A 155 11.64 -23.51 -4.40
C ALA A 155 12.73 -22.55 -3.90
N PRO A 156 13.23 -22.73 -2.66
CA PRO A 156 14.26 -21.84 -2.09
C PRO A 156 15.55 -21.83 -2.91
N GLU A 157 15.93 -22.95 -3.51
CA GLU A 157 17.14 -23.07 -4.33
C GLU A 157 17.05 -22.22 -5.61
N LEU A 158 15.86 -22.12 -6.21
CA LEU A 158 15.63 -21.26 -7.38
C LEU A 158 15.60 -19.78 -7.01
N ALA A 159 15.02 -19.46 -5.85
CA ALA A 159 15.04 -18.10 -5.32
C ALA A 159 16.47 -17.63 -5.05
N GLU A 160 17.30 -18.48 -4.45
CA GLU A 160 18.69 -18.16 -4.16
C GLU A 160 19.52 -18.05 -5.44
N TRP A 161 19.38 -18.99 -6.38
CA TRP A 161 20.01 -18.92 -7.70
C TRP A 161 19.67 -17.64 -8.45
N ARG A 162 18.42 -17.16 -8.35
CA ARG A 162 18.00 -15.93 -9.02
C ARG A 162 18.66 -14.67 -8.44
N VAL A 163 18.98 -14.67 -7.15
CA VAL A 163 19.62 -13.55 -6.45
C VAL A 163 21.14 -13.59 -6.61
N ASP A 164 21.75 -14.78 -6.47
CA ASP A 164 23.18 -15.01 -6.67
C ASP A 164 23.42 -16.27 -7.53
N PRO A 165 23.43 -16.13 -8.87
CA PRO A 165 23.63 -17.26 -9.78
C PRO A 165 25.08 -17.77 -9.81
N ASN A 166 26.04 -17.05 -9.22
CA ASN A 166 27.46 -17.39 -9.29
C ASN A 166 27.94 -18.26 -8.11
N LYS A 167 27.06 -18.55 -7.16
CA LYS A 167 27.38 -19.39 -5.99
C LYS A 167 27.85 -20.78 -6.44
N ASP A 168 28.86 -21.32 -5.75
CA ASP A 168 29.47 -22.61 -6.09
C ASP A 168 28.44 -23.76 -6.18
N GLU A 169 27.41 -23.71 -5.35
CA GLU A 169 26.31 -24.68 -5.28
C GLU A 169 25.45 -24.73 -6.56
N PHE A 170 25.46 -23.68 -7.38
CA PHE A 170 24.65 -23.58 -8.60
C PHE A 170 25.46 -23.63 -9.90
N LYS A 171 26.79 -23.87 -9.83
CA LYS A 171 27.65 -23.96 -11.02
C LYS A 171 27.18 -25.01 -12.02
N ASP A 172 26.71 -26.14 -11.51
CA ASP A 172 26.24 -27.27 -12.32
C ASP A 172 24.74 -27.23 -12.60
N MET A 173 24.08 -26.16 -12.19
CA MET A 173 22.64 -25.98 -12.36
C MET A 173 22.32 -25.67 -13.82
N ASP A 174 21.28 -26.32 -14.34
CA ASP A 174 20.68 -26.00 -15.64
C ASP A 174 19.18 -25.77 -15.49
N VAL A 175 18.80 -24.50 -15.37
CA VAL A 175 17.40 -24.09 -15.20
C VAL A 175 16.74 -24.04 -16.58
N PRO A 176 15.68 -24.86 -16.82
CA PRO A 176 14.94 -24.85 -18.07
C PRO A 176 14.41 -23.45 -18.41
N ASP A 177 14.39 -23.10 -19.70
CA ASP A 177 13.99 -21.76 -20.15
C ASP A 177 12.58 -21.37 -19.68
N ASP A 178 11.61 -22.30 -19.73
CA ASP A 178 10.25 -22.07 -19.23
C ASP A 178 10.21 -21.67 -17.75
N LEU A 179 11.08 -22.27 -16.93
CA LEU A 179 11.17 -21.98 -15.51
C LEU A 179 11.90 -20.66 -15.25
N ARG A 180 12.92 -20.36 -16.04
CA ARG A 180 13.61 -19.05 -16.02
C ARG A 180 12.65 -17.92 -16.37
N GLU A 181 11.86 -18.08 -17.44
CA GLU A 181 10.82 -17.12 -17.81
C GLU A 181 9.77 -16.93 -16.70
N ALA A 182 9.40 -18.01 -16.00
CA ALA A 182 8.46 -17.91 -14.89
C ALA A 182 9.05 -17.13 -13.71
N ILE A 183 10.32 -17.35 -13.38
CA ILE A 183 11.04 -16.64 -12.31
C ILE A 183 11.18 -15.15 -12.66
N ASP A 184 11.57 -14.82 -13.89
CA ASP A 184 11.68 -13.42 -14.32
C ASP A 184 10.31 -12.73 -14.37
N GLY A 185 9.26 -13.45 -14.75
CA GLY A 185 7.87 -13.00 -14.61
C GLY A 185 7.48 -12.71 -13.16
N SER A 186 7.86 -13.58 -12.22
CA SER A 186 7.66 -13.33 -10.78
C SER A 186 8.33 -12.04 -10.32
N VAL A 187 9.61 -11.84 -10.66
CA VAL A 187 10.35 -10.62 -10.30
C VAL A 187 9.68 -9.38 -10.88
N TYR A 188 9.27 -9.43 -12.15
CA TYR A 188 8.58 -8.32 -12.81
C TYR A 188 7.30 -7.94 -12.07
N ILE A 189 6.46 -8.92 -11.74
CA ILE A 189 5.18 -8.68 -11.06
C ILE A 189 5.40 -8.18 -9.63
N LEU A 190 6.37 -8.73 -8.89
CA LEU A 190 6.73 -8.22 -7.56
C LEU A 190 7.19 -6.77 -7.60
N ASN A 191 8.07 -6.42 -8.55
CA ASN A 191 8.54 -5.04 -8.72
C ASN A 191 7.41 -4.08 -9.08
N TYR A 192 6.45 -4.53 -9.90
CA TYR A 192 5.26 -3.76 -10.22
C TYR A 192 4.44 -3.44 -8.95
N TYR A 193 4.18 -4.43 -8.09
CA TYR A 193 3.44 -4.20 -6.85
C TYR A 193 4.23 -3.40 -5.80
N GLU A 194 5.56 -3.53 -5.76
CA GLU A 194 6.42 -2.64 -4.96
C GLU A 194 6.29 -1.18 -5.41
N PHE A 195 6.31 -0.93 -6.73
CA PHE A 195 6.08 0.41 -7.27
C PHE A 195 4.70 0.96 -6.89
N LEU A 196 3.64 0.14 -6.97
CA LEU A 196 2.31 0.54 -6.51
C LEU A 196 2.29 0.87 -5.01
N ALA A 197 2.99 0.08 -4.19
CA ALA A 197 3.09 0.31 -2.76
C ALA A 197 3.76 1.65 -2.44
N GLN A 198 4.81 2.02 -3.18
CA GLN A 198 5.43 3.33 -3.03
C GLN A 198 4.50 4.45 -3.52
N GLY A 199 3.78 4.26 -4.62
CA GLY A 199 2.79 5.23 -5.11
C GLY A 199 1.66 5.51 -4.10
N ILE A 200 1.23 4.50 -3.34
CA ILE A 200 0.29 4.68 -2.22
C ILE A 200 0.96 5.44 -1.07
N ASN A 201 2.20 5.06 -0.71
CA ASN A 201 2.94 5.67 0.40
C ASN A 201 3.13 7.18 0.21
N PHE A 202 3.40 7.62 -1.02
CA PHE A 202 3.54 9.04 -1.37
C PHE A 202 2.21 9.77 -1.63
N ARG A 203 1.06 9.11 -1.38
CA ARG A 203 -0.28 9.64 -1.65
C ARG A 203 -0.50 10.03 -3.12
N ASP A 204 0.15 9.36 -4.07
CA ASP A 204 -0.08 9.56 -5.51
C ASP A 204 -1.16 8.62 -6.06
N LEU A 205 -1.43 7.52 -5.35
CA LEU A 205 -2.42 6.51 -5.69
C LEU A 205 -3.51 6.40 -4.61
N ASP A 206 -4.71 6.02 -5.05
CA ASP A 206 -5.86 5.78 -4.19
C ASP A 206 -5.79 4.34 -3.62
N ASP A 207 -5.40 4.26 -2.35
CA ASP A 207 -5.24 3.01 -1.60
C ASP A 207 -6.53 2.17 -1.59
N CYS A 208 -7.68 2.80 -1.29
CA CYS A 208 -8.96 2.11 -1.20
C CYS A 208 -9.32 1.42 -2.52
N LEU A 209 -9.16 2.14 -3.64
CA LEU A 209 -9.47 1.59 -4.96
C LEU A 209 -8.53 0.44 -5.34
N LEU A 210 -7.24 0.56 -5.04
CA LEU A 210 -6.26 -0.50 -5.31
C LEU A 210 -6.50 -1.73 -4.44
N ARG A 211 -6.85 -1.54 -3.17
CA ARG A 211 -7.16 -2.63 -2.24
C ARG A 211 -8.33 -3.48 -2.72
N GLU A 212 -9.41 -2.85 -3.18
CA GLU A 212 -10.58 -3.56 -3.74
C GLU A 212 -10.22 -4.36 -5.00
N CYS A 213 -9.27 -3.87 -5.80
CA CYS A 213 -8.87 -4.54 -7.04
C CYS A 213 -7.82 -5.64 -6.85
N PHE A 214 -6.90 -5.47 -5.90
CA PHE A 214 -5.66 -6.24 -5.86
C PHE A 214 -5.38 -6.97 -4.55
N SER A 215 -6.15 -6.78 -3.48
CA SER A 215 -5.91 -7.44 -2.18
C SER A 215 -5.76 -8.95 -2.28
N SER A 216 -6.68 -9.63 -2.98
CA SER A 216 -6.61 -11.09 -3.17
C SER A 216 -5.44 -11.54 -4.04
N ILE A 217 -5.04 -10.73 -5.02
CA ILE A 217 -3.88 -11.00 -5.88
C ILE A 217 -2.60 -10.89 -5.06
N LEU A 218 -2.51 -9.85 -4.23
CA LEU A 218 -1.33 -9.53 -3.43
C LEU A 218 -1.04 -10.62 -2.39
N GLU A 219 -2.07 -11.10 -1.69
CA GLU A 219 -1.94 -12.22 -0.73
C GLU A 219 -1.37 -13.47 -1.40
N GLY A 220 -1.94 -13.85 -2.56
CA GLY A 220 -1.44 -14.98 -3.33
C GLY A 220 -0.02 -14.75 -3.86
N LEU A 221 0.30 -13.53 -4.28
CA LEU A 221 1.61 -13.17 -4.82
C LEU A 221 2.73 -13.26 -3.77
N GLU A 222 2.50 -12.72 -2.57
CA GLU A 222 3.45 -12.80 -1.46
C GLU A 222 3.72 -14.27 -1.11
N ARG A 223 2.67 -15.07 -0.93
CA ARG A 223 2.81 -16.48 -0.54
C ARG A 223 3.62 -17.29 -1.56
N ARG A 224 3.32 -17.13 -2.86
CA ARG A 224 3.97 -17.90 -3.94
C ARG A 224 5.44 -17.52 -4.13
N ASN A 225 5.78 -16.26 -3.87
CA ASN A 225 7.14 -15.76 -4.05
C ASN A 225 7.86 -15.52 -2.72
N PHE A 226 7.38 -16.14 -1.63
CA PHE A 226 7.92 -15.95 -0.29
C PHE A 226 9.44 -16.13 -0.25
N HIS A 227 9.95 -17.24 -0.81
CA HIS A 227 11.39 -17.50 -0.82
C HIS A 227 12.16 -16.46 -1.63
N LEU A 228 11.65 -16.04 -2.79
CA LEU A 228 12.28 -15.01 -3.62
C LEU A 228 12.37 -13.66 -2.89
N ILE A 229 11.31 -13.27 -2.18
CA ILE A 229 11.29 -12.05 -1.38
C ILE A 229 12.31 -12.14 -0.25
N VAL A 230 12.32 -13.25 0.50
CA VAL A 230 13.23 -13.47 1.64
C VAL A 230 14.70 -13.46 1.19
N GLU A 231 15.02 -14.12 0.07
CA GLU A 231 16.39 -14.14 -0.47
C GLU A 231 16.83 -12.75 -0.96
N ALA A 232 15.97 -12.02 -1.70
CA ALA A 232 16.26 -10.64 -2.09
C ALA A 232 16.51 -9.75 -0.86
N GLN A 233 15.78 -10.03 0.22
CA GLN A 233 15.89 -9.34 1.50
C GLN A 233 17.14 -9.66 2.33
N LYS A 234 17.92 -10.68 1.96
CA LYS A 234 19.26 -10.92 2.52
C LYS A 234 20.29 -9.99 1.88
N ALA A 235 20.13 -9.67 0.60
CA ALA A 235 20.99 -8.76 -0.13
C ALA A 235 20.66 -7.29 0.16
N ASP A 236 19.38 -6.93 0.15
CA ASP A 236 18.89 -5.61 0.54
C ASP A 236 17.68 -5.75 1.47
N GLN A 237 17.84 -5.34 2.73
CA GLN A 237 16.79 -5.45 3.74
C GLN A 237 15.49 -4.71 3.35
N ARG A 238 15.57 -3.68 2.49
CA ARG A 238 14.44 -2.86 2.01
C ARG A 238 13.76 -3.44 0.76
N ALA A 239 14.31 -4.49 0.17
CA ALA A 239 13.68 -5.15 -0.97
C ALA A 239 12.25 -5.57 -0.60
N TYR A 240 11.30 -5.15 -1.43
CA TYR A 240 9.87 -5.46 -1.30
C TYR A 240 9.22 -5.01 0.03
N GLU A 241 9.80 -4.04 0.73
CA GLU A 241 9.26 -3.51 2.00
C GLU A 241 7.86 -2.92 1.80
N GLY A 242 7.63 -2.18 0.71
CA GLY A 242 6.33 -1.60 0.39
C GLY A 242 5.27 -2.66 0.16
N LEU A 243 5.60 -3.72 -0.60
CA LEU A 243 4.73 -4.85 -0.86
C LEU A 243 4.33 -5.55 0.44
N ILE A 244 5.30 -5.85 1.32
CA ILE A 244 5.06 -6.50 2.62
C ILE A 244 4.14 -5.64 3.49
N ARG A 245 4.39 -4.33 3.53
CA ARG A 245 3.54 -3.36 4.25
C ARG A 245 2.10 -3.41 3.72
N LEU A 246 1.90 -3.38 2.40
CA LEU A 246 0.56 -3.46 1.81
C LEU A 246 -0.14 -4.78 2.13
N THR A 247 0.55 -5.91 2.04
CA THR A 247 -0.06 -7.22 2.35
C THR A 247 -0.54 -7.25 3.80
N LYS A 248 0.27 -6.74 4.73
CA LYS A 248 -0.12 -6.62 6.14
C LYS A 248 -1.34 -5.70 6.33
N GLU A 249 -1.34 -4.53 5.71
CA GLU A 249 -2.43 -3.56 5.84
C GLU A 249 -3.74 -4.05 5.22
N TRP A 250 -3.66 -4.71 4.05
CA TRP A 250 -4.83 -5.11 3.27
C TRP A 250 -5.41 -6.45 3.72
N CYS A 251 -4.54 -7.42 4.03
CA CYS A 251 -4.89 -8.80 4.34
C CYS A 251 -4.79 -9.12 5.84
N GLY A 252 -4.25 -8.21 6.65
CA GLY A 252 -4.14 -8.33 8.11
C GLY A 252 -2.85 -8.99 8.61
N GLU A 253 -2.19 -9.79 7.76
CA GLU A 253 -0.90 -10.41 8.05
C GLU A 253 -0.03 -10.52 6.80
N SER A 254 1.28 -10.46 7.00
CA SER A 254 2.29 -10.78 5.99
C SER A 254 2.97 -12.10 6.36
N VAL A 255 3.05 -13.03 5.42
CA VAL A 255 3.75 -14.32 5.63
C VAL A 255 5.25 -14.07 5.74
N VAL A 256 5.78 -13.16 4.92
CA VAL A 256 7.20 -12.77 4.94
C VAL A 256 7.59 -12.20 6.29
N GLU A 257 6.86 -11.22 6.80
CA GLU A 257 7.17 -10.59 8.10
C GLU A 257 7.17 -11.62 9.25
N LYS A 258 6.22 -12.57 9.25
CA LYS A 258 6.10 -13.58 10.30
C LYS A 258 7.16 -14.66 10.25
N TYR A 259 7.50 -15.16 9.06
CA TYR A 259 8.32 -16.36 8.89
C TYR A 259 9.71 -16.08 8.33
N ARG A 260 10.11 -14.82 8.10
CA ARG A 260 11.47 -14.48 7.62
C ARG A 260 12.58 -15.05 8.51
N ALA A 261 12.39 -15.07 9.83
CA ALA A 261 13.36 -15.63 10.77
C ALA A 261 13.42 -17.16 10.77
N ASN A 262 12.35 -17.83 10.33
CA ASN A 262 12.31 -19.28 10.19
C ASN A 262 11.52 -19.70 8.93
N PRO A 263 12.13 -19.55 7.74
CA PRO A 263 11.45 -19.78 6.46
C PRO A 263 10.94 -21.21 6.27
N ALA A 264 11.53 -22.20 6.95
CA ALA A 264 11.16 -23.61 6.82
C ALA A 264 9.76 -23.93 7.39
N ASN A 265 9.26 -23.12 8.31
CA ASN A 265 7.96 -23.32 8.95
C ASN A 265 6.83 -22.51 8.29
N ALA A 266 7.10 -21.82 7.19
CA ALA A 266 6.13 -20.95 6.54
C ALA A 266 4.98 -21.76 5.88
N PRO A 267 3.70 -21.40 6.08
CA PRO A 267 2.55 -22.08 5.49
C PRO A 267 2.32 -21.65 4.03
N ILE A 268 3.32 -21.86 3.17
CA ILE A 268 3.33 -21.35 1.78
C ILE A 268 2.69 -22.31 0.76
N GLY A 269 2.31 -23.51 1.18
CA GLY A 269 1.68 -24.53 0.33
C GLY A 269 2.72 -25.42 -0.38
N PRO A 270 2.32 -26.10 -1.47
CA PRO A 270 3.23 -26.98 -2.20
C PRO A 270 4.35 -26.17 -2.87
N ILE A 271 5.55 -26.73 -2.92
CA ILE A 271 6.71 -26.11 -3.57
C ILE A 271 6.85 -26.68 -4.97
N PHE A 272 7.14 -25.81 -5.95
CA PHE A 272 7.45 -26.17 -7.32
C PHE A 272 8.81 -25.59 -7.73
N PRO A 273 9.64 -26.37 -8.44
CA PRO A 273 9.51 -27.80 -8.76
C PRO A 273 9.55 -28.71 -7.52
N PRO A 274 9.04 -29.96 -7.60
CA PRO A 274 9.21 -30.95 -6.54
C PRO A 274 10.69 -31.25 -6.27
N LYS A 275 11.03 -31.68 -5.05
CA LYS A 275 12.42 -31.92 -4.61
C LYS A 275 13.21 -32.83 -5.56
N ASP A 276 12.59 -33.88 -6.08
CA ASP A 276 13.24 -34.83 -6.98
C ASP A 276 13.62 -34.21 -8.34
N GLU A 277 12.78 -33.30 -8.84
CA GLU A 277 13.03 -32.55 -10.07
C GLU A 277 14.05 -31.45 -9.83
N MET A 278 13.96 -30.78 -8.68
CA MET A 278 14.93 -29.77 -8.25
C MET A 278 16.35 -30.35 -8.18
N GLN A 279 16.51 -31.57 -7.63
CA GLN A 279 17.82 -32.23 -7.56
C GLN A 279 18.40 -32.51 -8.97
N LYS A 280 17.54 -32.82 -9.95
CA LYS A 280 17.97 -33.00 -11.35
C LYS A 280 18.43 -31.69 -11.96
N ILE A 281 17.72 -30.59 -11.69
CA ILE A 281 18.07 -29.24 -12.15
C ILE A 281 19.41 -28.80 -11.56
N LEU A 282 19.64 -29.04 -10.25
CA LEU A 282 20.88 -28.67 -9.55
C LEU A 282 22.10 -29.47 -10.03
N THR A 283 21.92 -30.73 -10.43
CA THR A 283 23.02 -31.63 -10.82
C THR A 283 23.08 -31.88 -12.33
N ALA A 284 22.34 -31.10 -13.13
CA ALA A 284 22.14 -31.33 -14.55
C ALA A 284 23.46 -31.35 -15.35
N LYS A 285 24.42 -30.47 -15.01
CA LYS A 285 25.73 -30.44 -15.68
C LYS A 285 26.77 -31.39 -15.06
N ALA A 286 26.45 -32.05 -13.94
CA ALA A 286 27.39 -32.85 -13.13
C ALA A 286 27.42 -34.36 -13.45
N LYS A 287 26.51 -34.93 -14.25
CA LYS A 287 26.51 -36.38 -14.58
C LYS A 287 27.04 -36.68 -16.00
N PRO A 288 27.78 -37.80 -16.20
CA PRO A 288 29.25 -37.78 -16.26
C PRO A 288 29.85 -38.47 -17.50
N ALA A 289 31.16 -38.30 -17.68
CA ALA A 289 32.00 -39.05 -18.63
C ALA A 289 31.70 -40.56 -18.60
N ALA A 290 31.21 -41.09 -19.73
CA ALA A 290 30.99 -42.51 -19.91
C ALA A 290 32.32 -43.25 -20.18
N THR A 291 32.70 -44.10 -19.23
CA THR A 291 33.20 -45.46 -19.42
C THR A 291 34.18 -45.73 -20.58
N VAL A 292 35.49 -45.66 -20.31
CA VAL A 292 36.50 -46.39 -21.10
C VAL A 292 36.72 -47.76 -20.43
N THR A 293 35.82 -48.73 -20.63
CA THR A 293 35.98 -49.69 -21.72
C THR A 293 37.37 -50.20 -22.13
N PRO A 294 38.32 -50.76 -21.34
CA PRO A 294 39.49 -51.38 -21.96
C PRO A 294 39.07 -52.73 -22.54
N ILE A 295 38.85 -52.77 -23.86
CA ILE A 295 38.74 -54.01 -24.62
C ILE A 295 40.15 -54.61 -24.67
N HIS A 296 40.48 -55.51 -23.74
CA HIS A 296 41.55 -56.48 -23.95
C HIS A 296 40.96 -57.77 -24.53
N GLN A 297 40.96 -57.85 -25.86
CA GLN A 297 40.98 -59.11 -26.59
C GLN A 297 42.41 -59.27 -27.13
N PRO A 298 43.20 -60.28 -26.72
CA PRO A 298 44.41 -60.61 -27.44
C PRO A 298 44.05 -61.39 -28.71
N LEU A 299 44.37 -60.78 -29.87
CA LEU A 299 44.42 -61.47 -31.14
C LEU A 299 45.42 -62.64 -31.05
N LYS A 300 44.92 -63.81 -31.41
CA LYS A 300 45.67 -65.04 -31.63
C LYS A 300 46.51 -64.84 -32.90
N ALA A 301 47.81 -64.57 -32.77
CA ALA A 301 48.75 -64.64 -33.88
C ALA A 301 49.24 -66.09 -33.99
N ALA A 302 48.72 -66.81 -34.99
CA ALA A 302 49.42 -67.93 -35.57
C ALA A 302 50.25 -67.33 -36.71
N ASP A 303 51.58 -67.36 -36.57
CA ASP A 303 52.42 -67.39 -37.75
C ASP A 303 53.64 -68.26 -37.49
N ASP A 304 53.89 -69.09 -38.49
CA ASP A 304 54.66 -70.31 -38.51
C ASP A 304 56.04 -69.94 -39.10
N SER A 305 57.04 -69.75 -38.23
CA SER A 305 58.41 -69.51 -38.67
C SER A 305 59.24 -70.77 -38.46
N GLY A 306 59.48 -71.47 -39.56
CA GLY A 306 60.31 -72.66 -39.63
C GLY A 306 61.76 -72.43 -39.22
N ASP A 307 62.38 -73.50 -38.75
CA ASP A 307 63.82 -73.61 -38.68
C ASP A 307 64.24 -75.08 -38.90
N GLN A 308 65.09 -75.25 -39.93
CA GLN A 308 66.14 -76.29 -40.09
C GLN A 308 65.72 -77.78 -40.15
N ALA A 309 66.45 -78.70 -40.78
CA ALA A 309 67.49 -78.76 -41.80
C ALA A 309 67.82 -80.27 -41.91
N HIS A 310 68.17 -80.73 -43.12
CA HIS A 310 69.04 -81.87 -43.42
C HIS A 310 69.14 -83.07 -42.45
N THR A 311 68.55 -84.22 -42.79
CA THR A 311 69.23 -85.45 -43.29
C THR A 311 68.23 -86.57 -43.51
#